data_AF-A0A945GPK5-F1
#
_entry.id   AF-A0A945GPK5-F1
#
_cell.length_a   1.000
_cell.length_b   1.000
_cell.length_c   1.000
_cell.angle_alpha   90.00
_cell.angle_beta   90.00
_cell.angle_gamma   90.00
#
_symmetry.space_group_name_H-M   'P 1'
#
loop_
_entity.id
_entity.type
_entity.pdbx_description
1 polymer ?
#
loop_
_entity_poly.entity_id
_entity_poly.type
_entity_poly.pdbx_seq_one_letter_code
_entity_poly.pdbx_strand_id
1 'polypeptide(L)'
;DSCPFDAIRLPDERQVVPHKTREVKRLAIFIVLLPLLVAGSGWIFSRLGDPLAGQHATVALAREIQAENAGLRTETTENSRTFRAAGKPDSDLFLEAEALQRQFTTGGWILGAFLGLVFGVKLIQLTLHRKQTGYEIDRGVCLSCARCFAHCPYELVRRGEISLEEVPEVQ
;
A
#
# COMPACT_ATOMS: atom_id res chain seq x y z
N ASP A 1 17.95 37.93 10.49
CA ASP A 1 16.71 37.16 10.27
C ASP A 1 15.78 37.85 9.27
N SER A 2 15.83 37.43 8.01
CA SER A 2 15.04 38.03 6.91
C SER A 2 13.53 37.77 7.04
N CYS A 3 13.13 36.74 7.78
CA CYS A 3 11.74 36.44 8.11
C CYS A 3 11.55 36.45 9.64
N PRO A 4 10.69 37.33 10.20
CA PRO A 4 10.43 37.38 11.64
C PRO A 4 9.59 36.21 12.16
N PHE A 5 8.97 35.45 11.26
CA PHE A 5 8.10 34.31 11.57
C PHE A 5 8.75 32.96 11.22
N ASP A 6 10.03 32.97 10.85
CA ASP A 6 10.79 31.78 10.43
C ASP A 6 10.06 30.94 9.36
N ALA A 7 9.33 31.63 8.46
CA ALA A 7 8.50 30.98 7.45
C ALA A 7 9.28 30.59 6.17
N ILE A 8 10.60 30.79 6.14
CA ILE A 8 11.44 30.45 5.00
C ILE A 8 12.06 29.08 5.28
N ARG A 9 11.67 28.06 4.50
CA ARG A 9 12.29 26.74 4.58
C ARG A 9 13.57 26.76 3.77
N LEU A 10 14.67 26.41 4.42
CA LEU A 10 15.99 26.32 3.80
C LEU A 10 16.06 25.06 2.91
N PRO A 11 16.88 25.10 1.83
CA PRO A 11 17.16 23.91 1.05
C PRO A 11 17.74 22.80 1.94
N ASP A 12 17.42 21.55 1.66
CA ASP A 12 17.94 20.41 2.42
C ASP A 12 19.44 20.24 2.13
N GLU A 13 20.31 20.76 3.01
CA GLU A 13 21.78 20.76 2.88
C GLU A 13 22.38 19.34 2.73
N ARG A 14 21.59 18.27 2.99
CA ARG A 14 22.09 16.89 3.07
C ARG A 14 22.46 16.22 1.75
N GLN A 15 22.43 16.88 0.58
CA GLN A 15 23.04 16.34 -0.65
C GLN A 15 23.07 17.36 -1.80
N VAL A 16 24.08 18.23 -1.81
CA VAL A 16 24.45 19.10 -2.95
C VAL A 16 24.95 18.30 -4.17
N VAL A 17 25.19 16.99 -4.02
CA VAL A 17 25.43 16.08 -5.15
C VAL A 17 24.31 15.05 -5.23
N PRO A 18 23.45 15.09 -6.27
CA PRO A 18 22.59 13.95 -6.56
C PRO A 18 23.51 12.79 -6.93
N HIS A 19 23.77 11.89 -5.98
CA HIS A 19 24.26 10.55 -6.32
C HIS A 19 23.13 9.86 -7.09
N LYS A 20 23.07 10.14 -8.40
CA LYS A 20 22.11 9.60 -9.37
C LYS A 20 21.99 8.08 -9.21
N THR A 21 23.11 7.43 -8.89
CA THR A 21 23.21 5.99 -8.61
C THR A 21 22.45 5.53 -7.36
N ARG A 22 22.36 6.32 -6.29
CA ARG A 22 21.68 5.94 -5.05
C ARG A 22 20.15 6.02 -5.18
N GLU A 23 19.66 7.04 -5.87
CA GLU A 23 18.23 7.21 -6.15
C GLU A 23 17.73 6.18 -7.17
N VAL A 24 18.50 5.92 -8.23
CA VAL A 24 18.18 4.86 -9.20
C VAL A 24 18.20 3.47 -8.53
N LYS A 25 19.15 3.20 -7.63
CA LYS A 25 19.16 1.95 -6.84
C LYS A 25 17.93 1.82 -5.95
N ARG A 26 17.50 2.89 -5.28
CA ARG A 26 16.27 2.87 -4.47
C ARG A 26 15.04 2.61 -5.33
N LEU A 27 14.91 3.29 -6.46
CA LEU A 27 13.81 3.08 -7.39
C LEU A 27 13.78 1.64 -7.91
N ALA A 28 14.94 1.09 -8.29
CA ALA A 28 15.07 -0.30 -8.72
C ALA A 28 14.66 -1.30 -7.63
N ILE A 29 15.08 -1.06 -6.37
CA ILE A 29 14.65 -1.88 -5.23
C ILE A 29 13.12 -1.84 -5.09
N PHE A 30 12.49 -0.67 -5.20
CA PHE A 30 11.03 -0.56 -5.10
C PHE A 30 10.28 -1.24 -6.25
N ILE A 31 10.81 -1.17 -7.47
CA ILE A 31 10.25 -1.87 -8.64
C ILE A 31 10.29 -3.38 -8.43
N VAL A 32 11.32 -3.92 -7.78
CA VAL A 32 11.42 -5.35 -7.47
C VAL A 32 10.60 -5.72 -6.23
N LEU A 33 10.56 -4.84 -5.22
CA LEU A 33 9.87 -5.09 -3.96
C LEU A 33 8.34 -5.07 -4.12
N LEU A 34 7.79 -4.23 -5.00
CA LEU A 34 6.35 -4.15 -5.25
C LEU A 34 5.74 -5.48 -5.73
N PRO A 35 6.21 -6.13 -6.81
CA PRO A 35 5.68 -7.42 -7.23
C PRO A 35 5.90 -8.51 -6.19
N LEU A 36 7.00 -8.44 -5.43
CA LEU A 36 7.26 -9.32 -4.28
C LEU A 36 6.20 -9.16 -3.18
N LEU A 37 5.83 -7.93 -2.83
CA LEU A 37 4.78 -7.65 -1.86
C LEU A 37 3.41 -8.10 -2.37
N VAL A 38 3.09 -7.85 -3.64
CA VAL A 38 1.82 -8.27 -4.25
C VAL A 38 1.72 -9.80 -4.29
N ALA A 39 2.76 -10.49 -4.75
CA ALA A 39 2.78 -11.95 -4.80
C ALA A 39 2.75 -12.57 -3.38
N GLY A 40 3.54 -12.02 -2.46
CA GLY A 40 3.61 -12.49 -1.07
C GLY A 40 2.29 -12.29 -0.32
N SER A 41 1.68 -11.11 -0.43
CA SER A 41 0.37 -10.85 0.17
C SER A 41 -0.75 -11.67 -0.47
N GLY A 42 -0.77 -11.80 -1.80
CA GLY A 42 -1.70 -12.68 -2.51
C GLY A 42 -1.63 -14.13 -2.01
N TRP A 43 -0.42 -14.67 -1.85
CA TRP A 43 -0.19 -16.02 -1.34
C TRP A 43 -0.62 -16.20 0.13
N ILE A 44 -0.35 -15.21 0.98
CA ILE A 44 -0.78 -15.25 2.39
C ILE A 44 -2.31 -15.22 2.48
N PHE A 45 -2.97 -14.33 1.74
CA PHE A 45 -4.43 -14.23 1.77
C PHE A 45 -5.12 -15.41 1.09
N SER A 46 -4.54 -16.01 0.05
CA SER A 46 -5.09 -17.23 -0.55
C SER A 46 -5.11 -18.41 0.44
N ARG A 47 -4.10 -18.50 1.32
CA ARG A 47 -4.05 -19.50 2.40
C ARG A 47 -5.14 -19.30 3.46
N LEU A 48 -5.62 -18.07 3.63
CA LEU A 48 -6.74 -17.78 4.52
C LEU A 48 -8.09 -18.13 3.86
N GLY A 49 -8.15 -18.30 2.55
CA GLY A 49 -9.37 -18.68 1.82
C GLY A 49 -9.96 -20.01 2.30
N ASP A 50 -9.14 -21.02 2.55
CA ASP A 50 -9.59 -22.36 3.00
C ASP A 50 -10.28 -22.34 4.37
N PRO A 51 -9.68 -21.78 5.45
CA PRO A 51 -10.37 -21.69 6.74
C PRO A 51 -11.59 -20.76 6.71
N LEU A 52 -11.58 -19.69 5.90
CA LEU A 52 -12.74 -18.80 5.75
C LEU A 52 -13.90 -19.50 5.01
N ALA A 53 -13.62 -20.23 3.93
CA ALA A 53 -14.62 -21.03 3.23
C ALA A 53 -15.25 -22.06 4.17
N GLY A 54 -14.45 -22.59 5.10
CA GLY A 54 -14.93 -23.49 6.13
C GLY A 54 -15.98 -22.92 7.09
N GLN A 55 -16.15 -21.60 7.18
CA GLN A 55 -17.22 -21.02 7.99
C GLN A 55 -18.58 -21.02 7.26
N HIS A 56 -18.61 -21.29 5.96
CA HIS A 56 -19.85 -21.41 5.22
C HIS A 56 -20.59 -22.72 5.56
N ALA A 57 -21.89 -22.65 5.81
CA ALA A 57 -22.71 -23.79 6.22
C ALA A 57 -22.57 -25.00 5.28
N THR A 58 -22.61 -24.77 3.96
CA THR A 58 -22.45 -25.82 2.94
C THR A 58 -21.09 -26.52 2.99
N VAL A 59 -20.00 -25.76 3.22
CA VAL A 59 -18.63 -26.31 3.25
C VAL A 59 -18.35 -27.00 4.59
N ALA A 60 -18.93 -26.50 5.67
CA ALA A 60 -18.90 -27.17 6.98
C ALA A 60 -19.63 -28.51 6.92
N LEU A 61 -20.84 -28.54 6.35
CA LEU A 61 -21.62 -29.76 6.15
C LEU A 61 -20.91 -30.77 5.24
N ALA A 62 -20.32 -30.31 4.14
CA ALA A 62 -19.55 -31.16 3.24
C ALA A 62 -18.36 -31.80 3.96
N ARG A 63 -17.56 -31.03 4.72
CA ARG A 63 -16.43 -31.59 5.50
C ARG A 63 -16.89 -32.58 6.58
N GLU A 64 -18.07 -32.34 7.16
CA GLU A 64 -18.67 -33.23 8.15
C GLU A 64 -19.09 -34.56 7.54
N ILE A 65 -19.87 -34.55 6.44
CA ILE A 65 -20.27 -35.75 5.71
C ILE A 65 -19.04 -36.50 5.17
N GLN A 66 -18.01 -35.78 4.70
CA GLN A 66 -16.75 -36.39 4.28
C GLN A 66 -16.06 -37.13 5.43
N ALA A 67 -16.03 -36.55 6.63
CA ALA A 67 -15.45 -37.18 7.82
C ALA A 67 -16.25 -38.39 8.31
N GLU A 68 -17.59 -38.33 8.22
CA GLU A 68 -18.48 -39.46 8.50
C GLU A 68 -18.25 -40.60 7.48
N ASN A 69 -18.19 -40.28 6.19
CA ASN A 69 -17.98 -41.26 5.11
C ASN A 69 -16.58 -41.90 5.16
N ALA A 70 -15.57 -41.16 5.62
CA ALA A 70 -14.21 -41.66 5.86
C ALA A 70 -14.08 -42.51 7.14
N GLY A 71 -15.14 -42.63 7.94
CA GLY A 71 -15.12 -43.33 9.23
C GLY A 71 -14.33 -42.61 10.33
N LEU A 72 -13.95 -41.34 10.10
CA LEU A 72 -13.25 -40.49 11.07
C LEU A 72 -14.21 -39.92 12.13
N ARG A 73 -15.52 -39.99 11.87
CA ARG A 73 -16.59 -39.62 12.80
C ARG A 73 -17.65 -40.71 12.86
N THR A 74 -17.97 -41.14 14.07
CA THR A 74 -18.99 -42.16 14.35
C THR A 74 -20.36 -41.58 14.68
N GLU A 75 -20.44 -40.31 15.09
CA GLU A 75 -21.70 -39.65 15.40
C GLU A 75 -22.25 -38.89 14.19
N THR A 76 -23.48 -39.21 13.80
CA THR A 76 -24.22 -38.49 12.77
C THR A 76 -24.92 -37.28 13.38
N THR A 77 -24.54 -36.07 12.98
CA THR A 77 -25.17 -34.84 13.48
C THR A 77 -26.54 -34.59 12.86
N GLU A 78 -27.34 -33.71 13.46
CA GLU A 78 -28.67 -33.39 12.93
C GLU A 78 -28.62 -32.79 11.52
N ASN A 79 -27.58 -32.02 11.21
CA ASN A 79 -27.39 -31.43 9.88
C ASN A 79 -27.15 -32.52 8.82
N SER A 80 -26.30 -33.51 9.10
CA SER A 80 -26.07 -34.62 8.16
C SER A 80 -27.28 -35.54 8.06
N ARG A 81 -28.02 -35.79 9.15
CA ARG A 81 -29.32 -36.51 9.09
C ARG A 81 -30.34 -35.79 8.22
N THR A 82 -30.48 -34.47 8.37
CA THR A 82 -31.42 -33.66 7.60
C THR A 82 -31.06 -33.66 6.12
N PHE A 83 -29.75 -33.55 5.79
CA PHE A 83 -29.28 -33.62 4.41
C PHE A 83 -29.54 -34.99 3.77
N ARG A 84 -29.23 -36.08 4.47
CA ARG A 84 -29.52 -37.45 3.98
C ARG A 84 -31.02 -37.71 3.85
N ALA A 85 -31.85 -37.19 4.77
CA ALA A 85 -33.31 -37.27 4.69
C ALA A 85 -33.88 -36.49 3.49
N ALA A 86 -33.22 -35.42 3.05
CA ALA A 86 -33.59 -34.68 1.84
C ALA A 86 -33.31 -35.46 0.53
N GLY A 87 -32.57 -36.57 0.59
CA GLY A 87 -32.34 -37.47 -0.54
C GLY A 87 -31.47 -36.89 -1.67
N LYS A 88 -30.76 -35.78 -1.42
CA LYS A 88 -29.80 -35.22 -2.37
C LYS A 88 -28.53 -36.08 -2.42
N PRO A 89 -27.91 -36.26 -3.59
CA PRO A 89 -26.67 -36.99 -3.70
C PRO A 89 -25.50 -36.21 -3.07
N ASP A 90 -24.65 -36.91 -2.31
CA ASP A 90 -23.45 -36.33 -1.69
C ASP A 90 -22.51 -35.67 -2.73
N SER A 91 -22.47 -36.19 -3.95
CA SER A 91 -21.65 -35.65 -5.04
C SER A 91 -21.96 -34.19 -5.36
N ASP A 92 -23.24 -33.82 -5.37
CA ASP A 92 -23.67 -32.46 -5.70
C ASP A 92 -23.25 -31.49 -4.59
N LEU A 93 -23.33 -31.92 -3.33
CA LEU A 93 -22.88 -31.13 -2.18
C LEU A 93 -21.36 -30.90 -2.22
N PHE A 94 -20.57 -31.92 -2.57
CA PHE A 94 -19.13 -31.77 -2.69
C PHE A 94 -18.73 -30.83 -3.83
N LEU A 95 -19.41 -30.92 -4.98
CA LEU A 95 -19.19 -30.01 -6.11
C LEU A 95 -19.52 -28.55 -5.73
N GLU A 96 -20.63 -28.33 -5.03
CA GLU A 96 -21.01 -27.00 -4.55
C GLU A 96 -20.00 -26.45 -3.54
N ALA A 97 -19.56 -27.28 -2.59
CA ALA A 97 -18.56 -26.90 -1.60
C ALA A 97 -17.19 -26.57 -2.24
N GLU A 98 -16.76 -27.34 -3.23
CA GLU A 98 -15.52 -27.06 -3.96
C GLU A 98 -15.61 -25.76 -4.77
N ALA A 99 -16.74 -25.53 -5.45
CA ALA A 99 -16.98 -24.28 -6.17
C ALA A 99 -16.90 -23.08 -5.23
N LEU A 100 -17.48 -23.19 -4.03
CA LEU A 100 -17.40 -22.15 -3.00
C LEU A 100 -15.95 -21.93 -2.52
N GLN A 101 -15.23 -23.00 -2.19
CA GLN A 101 -13.82 -22.91 -1.79
C GLN A 101 -12.95 -22.24 -2.85
N ARG A 102 -13.17 -22.56 -4.13
CA ARG A 102 -12.49 -21.91 -5.26
C ARG A 102 -12.80 -20.41 -5.33
N GLN A 103 -14.03 -19.99 -5.04
CA GLN A 103 -14.38 -18.57 -4.97
C GLN A 103 -13.68 -17.85 -3.81
N PHE A 104 -13.58 -18.47 -2.64
CA PHE A 104 -12.86 -17.89 -1.50
C PHE A 104 -11.35 -17.80 -1.73
N THR A 105 -10.74 -18.81 -2.35
CA THR A 105 -9.30 -18.79 -2.66
C THR A 105 -8.98 -17.75 -3.74
N THR A 106 -9.76 -17.67 -4.81
CA THR A 106 -9.62 -16.62 -5.84
C THR A 106 -9.89 -15.23 -5.28
N GLY A 107 -10.91 -15.07 -4.44
CA GLY A 107 -11.16 -13.83 -3.69
C GLY A 107 -10.00 -13.44 -2.78
N GLY A 108 -9.38 -14.41 -2.11
CA GLY A 108 -8.19 -14.22 -1.28
C GLY A 108 -6.99 -13.73 -2.09
N TRP A 109 -6.75 -14.30 -3.28
CA TRP A 109 -5.72 -13.80 -4.20
C TRP A 109 -5.96 -12.34 -4.61
N ILE A 110 -7.18 -12.00 -5.02
CA ILE A 110 -7.54 -10.65 -5.47
C ILE A 110 -7.39 -9.64 -4.32
N LEU A 111 -7.94 -9.95 -3.15
CA LEU A 111 -7.89 -9.08 -1.99
C LEU A 111 -6.47 -8.91 -1.45
N GLY A 112 -5.70 -9.99 -1.39
CA GLY A 112 -4.29 -9.96 -1.02
C GLY A 112 -3.46 -9.11 -1.98
N ALA A 113 -3.61 -9.34 -3.29
CA ALA A 113 -2.90 -8.56 -4.31
C ALA A 113 -3.26 -7.07 -4.24
N PHE A 114 -4.53 -6.74 -4.06
CA PHE A 114 -5.00 -5.35 -3.91
C PHE A 114 -4.38 -4.68 -2.68
N LEU A 115 -4.42 -5.34 -1.52
CA LEU A 115 -3.81 -4.81 -0.30
C LEU A 115 -2.29 -4.67 -0.46
N GLY A 116 -1.61 -5.68 -0.99
CA GLY A 116 -0.17 -5.63 -1.28
C GLY A 116 0.21 -4.47 -2.19
N LEU A 117 -0.61 -4.18 -3.21
CA LEU A 117 -0.43 -3.05 -4.10
C LEU A 117 -0.59 -1.71 -3.36
N VAL A 118 -1.67 -1.54 -2.59
CA VAL A 118 -1.92 -0.31 -1.84
C VAL A 118 -0.80 -0.03 -0.85
N PHE A 119 -0.40 -1.02 -0.05
CA PHE A 119 0.70 -0.89 0.90
C PHE A 119 2.04 -0.65 0.19
N GLY A 120 2.31 -1.36 -0.90
CA GLY A 120 3.51 -1.17 -1.72
C GLY A 120 3.62 0.26 -2.26
N VAL A 121 2.55 0.77 -2.88
CA VAL A 121 2.51 2.14 -3.41
C VAL A 121 2.67 3.18 -2.30
N LYS A 122 2.02 2.99 -1.14
CA LYS A 122 2.17 3.90 0.00
C LYS A 122 3.59 3.92 0.56
N LEU A 123 4.26 2.77 0.69
CA LEU A 123 5.65 2.69 1.12
C LEU A 123 6.60 3.39 0.13
N ILE A 124 6.35 3.23 -1.17
CA ILE A 124 7.09 3.94 -2.22
C ILE A 124 6.90 5.44 -2.06
N GLN A 125 5.66 5.90 -1.90
CA GLN A 125 5.34 7.32 -1.73
C GLN A 125 6.03 7.93 -0.50
N LEU A 126 6.08 7.20 0.62
CA LEU A 126 6.76 7.65 1.84
C LEU A 126 8.29 7.66 1.70
N THR A 127 8.86 6.76 0.90
CA THR A 127 10.32 6.70 0.72
C THR A 127 10.82 7.69 -0.33
N LEU A 128 10.00 7.99 -1.34
CA LEU A 128 10.24 9.04 -2.31
C LEU A 128 9.90 10.41 -1.69
N HIS A 129 10.65 10.80 -0.65
CA HIS A 129 10.56 12.15 -0.12
C HIS A 129 11.07 13.13 -1.20
N ARG A 130 10.23 14.12 -1.54
CA ARG A 130 10.59 15.17 -2.48
C ARG A 130 11.66 16.04 -1.85
N LYS A 131 12.89 15.99 -2.38
CA LYS A 131 13.96 16.90 -1.98
C LYS A 131 13.58 18.33 -2.34
N GLN A 132 13.72 19.24 -1.38
CA GLN A 132 13.54 20.67 -1.58
C GLN A 132 14.90 21.25 -2.01
N THR A 133 15.00 21.61 -3.28
CA THR A 133 16.24 22.11 -3.91
C THR A 133 16.41 23.61 -3.82
N GLY A 134 15.42 24.34 -3.27
CA GLY A 134 15.47 25.79 -3.18
C GLY A 134 14.65 26.30 -2.01
N TYR A 135 14.84 27.57 -1.69
CA TYR A 135 14.09 28.26 -0.65
C TYR A 135 12.60 28.25 -0.98
N GLU A 136 11.78 27.70 -0.09
CA GLU A 136 10.32 27.70 -0.23
C GLU A 136 9.69 28.37 0.98
N ILE A 137 8.62 29.12 0.73
CA ILE A 137 7.88 29.80 1.79
C ILE A 137 6.84 28.82 2.34
N ASP A 138 6.84 28.63 3.66
CA ASP A 138 5.79 27.90 4.35
C ASP A 138 4.49 28.69 4.33
N ARG A 139 3.54 28.23 3.54
CA ARG A 139 2.22 28.87 3.38
C ARG A 139 1.38 28.83 4.65
N GLY A 140 1.67 27.92 5.59
CA GLY A 140 0.94 27.81 6.85
C GLY A 140 1.40 28.81 7.91
N VAL A 141 2.64 29.31 7.80
CA VAL A 141 3.25 30.23 8.78
C VAL A 141 3.42 31.63 8.21
N CYS A 142 3.53 31.77 6.89
CA CYS A 142 3.75 33.06 6.25
C CYS A 142 2.50 33.96 6.26
N LEU A 143 2.60 35.10 6.94
CA LEU A 143 1.57 36.16 6.96
C LEU A 143 1.61 37.09 5.73
N SER A 144 2.44 36.81 4.73
CA SER A 144 2.58 37.63 3.52
C SER A 144 2.89 39.12 3.77
N CYS A 145 3.60 39.45 4.84
CA CYS A 145 3.94 40.83 5.22
C CYS A 145 5.04 41.48 4.35
N ALA A 146 5.54 40.78 3.33
CA ALA A 146 6.55 41.22 2.36
C ALA A 146 7.92 41.68 2.93
N ARG A 147 8.19 41.58 4.24
CA ARG A 147 9.48 41.99 4.82
C ARG A 147 10.68 41.24 4.24
N CYS A 148 10.49 39.99 3.83
CA CYS A 148 11.54 39.19 3.19
C CYS A 148 11.96 39.73 1.81
N PHE A 149 11.15 40.55 1.15
CA PHE A 149 11.45 41.11 -0.17
C PHE A 149 12.64 42.07 -0.15
N ALA A 150 12.85 42.77 0.99
CA ALA A 150 13.99 43.66 1.16
C ALA A 150 15.34 42.92 1.13
N HIS A 151 15.35 41.60 1.37
CA HIS A 151 16.55 40.77 1.37
C HIS A 151 16.54 39.74 0.22
N CYS A 152 15.53 39.76 -0.65
CA CYS A 152 15.41 38.80 -1.75
C CYS A 152 16.27 39.27 -2.93
N PRO A 153 17.30 38.53 -3.36
CA PRO A 153 18.20 38.98 -4.43
C PRO A 153 17.48 39.19 -5.76
N TYR A 154 16.50 38.34 -6.08
CA TYR A 154 15.68 38.51 -7.30
C TYR A 154 14.84 39.79 -7.28
N GLU A 155 14.40 40.24 -6.10
CA GLU A 155 13.65 41.51 -5.98
C GLU A 155 14.60 42.72 -6.06
N LEU A 156 15.83 42.61 -5.56
CA LEU A 156 16.87 43.63 -5.73
C LEU A 156 17.26 43.80 -7.20
N VAL A 157 17.39 42.71 -7.96
CA VAL A 157 17.58 42.75 -9.42
C VAL A 157 16.39 43.42 -10.10
N ARG A 158 15.16 43.05 -9.73
CA ARG A 158 13.94 43.66 -10.30
C ARG A 158 13.87 45.17 -10.07
N ARG A 159 14.41 45.65 -8.96
CA ARG A 159 14.51 47.08 -8.62
C ARG A 159 15.72 47.77 -9.26
N GLY A 160 16.64 47.02 -9.85
CA GLY A 160 17.86 47.52 -10.46
C GLY A 160 18.95 47.88 -9.45
N GLU A 161 18.88 47.35 -8.22
CA GLU A 161 19.85 47.62 -7.16
C GLU A 161 21.12 46.77 -7.29
N ILE A 162 21.02 45.60 -7.92
CA ILE A 162 22.13 44.67 -8.23
C ILE A 162 21.95 44.07 -9.62
N SER A 163 23.04 43.59 -10.22
CA SER A 163 23.02 42.88 -11.52
C SER A 163 22.68 41.39 -11.35
N LEU A 164 22.26 40.73 -12.44
CA LEU A 164 21.99 39.29 -12.44
C LEU A 164 23.26 38.45 -12.18
N GLU A 165 24.43 38.94 -12.59
CA GLU A 165 25.71 38.26 -12.32
C GLU A 165 26.10 38.25 -10.82
N GLU A 166 25.55 39.16 -10.02
CA GLU A 166 25.82 39.29 -8.58
C GLU A 166 24.87 38.46 -7.71
N VAL A 167 23.85 37.82 -8.30
CA VAL A 167 22.93 36.96 -7.56
C VAL A 167 23.68 35.71 -7.13
N PRO A 168 23.77 35.41 -5.82
CA PRO A 168 24.36 34.16 -5.36
C PRO A 168 23.58 33.00 -5.97
N GLU A 169 24.24 32.27 -6.86
CA GLU A 169 23.69 31.06 -7.45
C GLU A 169 23.45 30.07 -6.30
N VAL A 170 22.19 29.73 -6.07
CA VAL A 170 21.80 28.74 -5.06
C VAL A 170 22.36 27.40 -5.55
N GLN A 171 23.55 27.04 -5.06
CA GLN A 171 24.18 25.73 -5.27
C GLN A 171 23.48 24.64 -4.46
#